data_AF-A0A2I7SLD6-F1
#
_entry.id   AF-A0A2I7SLD6-F1
#
_cell.length_a   1.000
_cell.length_b   1.000
_cell.length_c   1.000
_cell.angle_alpha   90.00
_cell.angle_beta   90.00
_cell.angle_gamma   90.00
#
_symmetry.space_group_name_H-M   'P 1'
#
loop_
_entity.id
_entity.type
_entity.pdbx_description
1 polymer ?
#
loop_
_entity_poly.entity_id
_entity_poly.type
_entity_poly.pdbx_seq_one_letter_code
_entity_poly.pdbx_strand_id
1 'polypeptide(L)'
;MFGQSPKQKFSETITIDSSYVIKLEKPYILKPQEVLKNNTNSKLYVFNAPSFKYFQELRQFLKMENETELDTVINSYHQLILESQDLYDKLAKDCRAQQNLYEQSISEFQESVNYLETSVNRTEQALLESNTSLEAASSELKSYRKKRFWRNVGAVGAGTVIGVLIGVLVAN
;
A
#
# COMPACT_ATOMS: atom_id res chain seq x y z
N MET A 1 -25.49 -1.91 -11.66
CA MET A 1 -25.82 -2.41 -13.01
C MET A 1 -24.74 -3.39 -13.42
N PHE A 2 -25.00 -4.69 -13.34
CA PHE A 2 -24.04 -5.71 -13.75
C PHE A 2 -24.06 -5.78 -15.29
N GLY A 3 -22.99 -5.30 -15.93
CA GLY A 3 -22.82 -5.42 -17.37
C GLY A 3 -22.82 -6.89 -17.75
N GLN A 4 -23.75 -7.29 -18.62
CA GLN A 4 -23.73 -8.60 -19.23
C GLN A 4 -22.42 -8.74 -20.00
N SER A 5 -21.61 -9.73 -19.63
CA SER A 5 -20.43 -10.11 -20.43
C SER A 5 -20.88 -10.42 -21.85
N PRO A 6 -20.23 -9.87 -22.89
CA PRO A 6 -20.62 -10.10 -24.26
C PRO A 6 -20.54 -11.60 -24.55
N LYS A 7 -21.65 -12.19 -25.02
CA LYS A 7 -21.69 -13.59 -25.49
C LYS A 7 -20.64 -13.72 -26.60
N GLN A 8 -19.54 -14.40 -26.31
CA GLN A 8 -18.48 -14.70 -27.26
C GLN A 8 -19.10 -15.49 -28.41
N LYS A 9 -19.14 -14.90 -29.61
CA LYS A 9 -19.57 -15.60 -30.83
C LYS A 9 -18.45 -16.52 -31.25
N PHE A 10 -18.63 -17.82 -31.06
CA PHE A 10 -17.75 -18.84 -31.61
C PHE A 10 -18.07 -19.02 -33.09
N SER A 11 -17.05 -18.93 -33.95
CA SER A 11 -17.25 -18.92 -35.40
C SER A 11 -17.32 -20.32 -35.98
N GLU A 12 -16.57 -21.29 -35.46
CA GLU A 12 -16.46 -22.64 -36.03
C GLU A 12 -16.24 -23.70 -34.94
N THR A 13 -16.95 -24.83 -35.03
CA THR A 13 -16.74 -26.01 -34.18
C THR A 13 -15.98 -27.07 -34.96
N ILE A 14 -14.77 -27.42 -34.49
CA ILE A 14 -13.94 -28.47 -35.07
C ILE A 14 -14.15 -29.74 -34.27
N THR A 15 -14.46 -30.85 -34.96
CA THR A 15 -14.58 -32.17 -34.33
C THR A 15 -13.30 -32.94 -34.55
N ILE A 16 -12.72 -33.46 -33.47
CA ILE A 16 -11.60 -34.40 -33.54
C ILE A 16 -12.13 -35.82 -33.42
N ASP A 17 -11.89 -36.60 -34.47
CA ASP A 17 -12.24 -38.02 -34.54
C ASP A 17 -11.14 -38.92 -33.95
N SER A 18 -11.53 -40.13 -33.54
CA SER A 18 -10.65 -41.10 -32.88
C SER A 18 -9.37 -41.43 -33.67
N SER A 19 -9.38 -41.28 -35.00
CA SER A 19 -8.19 -41.46 -35.84
C SER A 19 -7.05 -40.51 -35.50
N TYR A 20 -7.36 -39.32 -34.99
CA TYR A 20 -6.36 -38.32 -34.62
C TYR A 20 -5.50 -38.77 -33.43
N VAL A 21 -6.09 -39.51 -32.49
CA VAL A 21 -5.41 -40.00 -31.28
C VAL A 21 -4.32 -41.02 -31.62
N ILE A 22 -4.50 -41.76 -32.71
CA ILE A 22 -3.65 -42.87 -33.13
C ILE A 22 -2.51 -42.37 -34.04
N LYS A 23 -2.65 -41.15 -34.57
CA LYS A 23 -1.70 -40.56 -35.50
C LYS A 23 -0.71 -39.71 -34.73
N LEU A 24 0.58 -40.06 -34.80
CA LEU A 24 1.71 -39.20 -34.39
C LEU A 24 1.91 -38.03 -35.37
N GLU A 25 0.81 -37.34 -35.71
CA GLU A 25 0.80 -36.17 -36.58
C GLU A 25 1.07 -34.89 -35.78
N LYS A 26 1.31 -33.78 -36.48
CA LYS A 26 1.48 -32.46 -35.84
C LYS A 26 0.23 -32.12 -35.00
N PRO A 27 0.42 -31.43 -33.85
CA PRO A 27 -0.70 -31.04 -33.00
C PRO A 27 -1.65 -30.12 -33.76
N TYR A 28 -2.94 -30.24 -33.47
CA TYR A 28 -3.95 -29.35 -34.01
C TYR A 28 -3.82 -27.99 -33.34
N ILE A 29 -3.65 -26.94 -34.14
CA ILE A 29 -3.53 -25.57 -33.65
C ILE A 29 -4.92 -24.95 -33.60
N LEU A 30 -5.44 -24.75 -32.39
CA LEU A 30 -6.72 -24.08 -32.17
C LEU A 30 -6.54 -22.56 -32.31
N LYS A 31 -7.30 -21.95 -33.22
CA LYS A 31 -7.28 -20.49 -33.42
C LYS A 31 -8.22 -19.79 -32.43
N PRO A 32 -8.02 -18.47 -32.19
CA PRO A 32 -8.98 -17.69 -31.42
C PRO A 32 -10.40 -17.83 -32.00
N GLN A 33 -11.38 -18.11 -31.14
CA GLN A 33 -12.82 -18.29 -31.46
C GLN A 33 -13.23 -19.64 -32.08
N GLU A 34 -12.29 -20.57 -32.26
CA GLU A 34 -12.60 -21.96 -32.58
C GLU A 34 -12.96 -22.75 -31.32
N VAL A 35 -13.94 -23.65 -31.43
CA VAL A 35 -14.32 -24.57 -30.35
C VAL A 35 -13.95 -25.99 -30.75
N LEU A 36 -13.21 -26.67 -29.89
CA LEU A 36 -12.86 -28.07 -30.08
C LEU A 36 -13.92 -28.99 -29.47
N LYS A 37 -14.51 -29.86 -30.29
CA LYS A 37 -15.34 -30.97 -29.83
C LYS A 37 -14.51 -32.26 -29.86
N ASN A 38 -14.18 -32.77 -28.69
CA ASN A 38 -13.55 -34.09 -28.56
C ASN A 38 -14.61 -35.18 -28.76
N ASN A 39 -14.52 -35.91 -29.88
CA ASN A 39 -15.38 -37.06 -30.16
C ASN A 39 -14.61 -38.38 -30.10
N THR A 40 -13.47 -38.36 -29.43
CA THR A 40 -12.61 -39.53 -29.24
C THR A 40 -12.97 -40.23 -27.93
N ASN A 41 -12.70 -41.54 -27.86
CA ASN A 41 -12.81 -42.30 -26.60
C ASN A 41 -11.60 -42.07 -25.67
N SER A 42 -10.75 -41.08 -25.97
CA SER A 42 -9.47 -40.84 -25.29
C SER A 42 -9.39 -39.42 -24.73
N LYS A 43 -8.52 -39.23 -23.73
CA LYS A 43 -8.20 -37.91 -23.19
C LYS A 43 -7.34 -37.14 -24.20
N LEU A 44 -7.81 -35.97 -24.62
CA LEU A 44 -7.01 -35.02 -25.42
C LEU A 44 -6.36 -34.01 -24.47
N TYR A 45 -5.04 -33.86 -24.59
CA TYR A 45 -4.29 -32.85 -23.84
C TYR A 45 -4.11 -31.60 -24.71
N VAL A 46 -4.46 -30.44 -24.17
CA VAL A 46 -4.28 -29.14 -24.83
C VAL A 46 -3.05 -28.46 -24.24
N PHE A 47 -2.10 -28.11 -25.09
CA PHE A 47 -0.86 -27.44 -24.69
C PHE A 47 -0.74 -26.09 -25.38
N ASN A 48 -0.18 -25.11 -24.68
CA ASN A 48 0.32 -23.89 -25.33
C ASN A 48 1.59 -24.20 -26.15
N ALA A 49 1.93 -23.34 -27.10
CA ALA A 49 3.04 -23.57 -28.01
C ALA A 49 4.41 -23.77 -27.31
N PRO A 50 4.78 -22.98 -26.28
CA PRO A 50 6.00 -23.23 -25.50
C PRO A 50 6.05 -24.61 -24.83
N SER A 51 4.98 -25.01 -24.14
CA SER A 51 4.90 -26.31 -23.46
C SER A 51 4.97 -27.46 -24.47
N PHE A 52 4.28 -27.33 -25.61
CA PHE A 52 4.35 -28.33 -26.67
C PHE A 52 5.78 -28.49 -27.21
N LYS A 53 6.48 -27.38 -27.47
CA LYS A 53 7.88 -27.41 -27.94
C LYS A 53 8.80 -28.09 -26.92
N TYR A 54 8.66 -27.73 -25.64
CA TYR A 54 9.42 -28.37 -24.57
C TYR A 54 9.19 -29.88 -24.53
N PHE A 55 7.94 -30.34 -24.64
CA PHE A 55 7.64 -31.77 -24.67
C PHE A 55 8.19 -32.48 -25.92
N GLN A 56 8.19 -31.82 -27.08
CA GLN A 56 8.84 -32.39 -28.27
C GLN A 56 10.34 -32.56 -28.09
N GLU A 57 11.02 -31.56 -27.51
CA GLU A 57 12.44 -31.62 -27.18
C GLU A 57 12.74 -32.74 -26.18
N LEU A 58 11.88 -32.90 -25.16
CA LEU A 58 11.96 -33.97 -24.17
C LEU A 58 11.79 -35.35 -24.81
N ARG A 59 10.81 -35.53 -25.71
CA ARG A 59 10.62 -36.77 -26.48
C ARG A 59 11.85 -37.12 -27.31
N GLN A 60 12.43 -36.13 -27.99
CA GLN A 60 13.64 -36.34 -28.80
C GLN A 60 14.86 -36.67 -27.95
N PHE A 61 15.00 -36.01 -26.79
CA PHE A 61 16.12 -36.22 -25.88
C PHE A 61 16.09 -37.58 -25.21
N LEU A 62 14.90 -38.04 -24.78
CA LEU A 62 14.77 -39.28 -24.03
C LEU A 62 15.04 -40.53 -24.88
N LYS A 63 14.88 -40.49 -26.21
CA LYS A 63 15.03 -41.66 -27.11
C LYS A 63 14.36 -42.95 -26.55
N MET A 64 13.32 -42.80 -25.75
CA MET A 64 12.74 -43.90 -24.99
C MET A 64 11.79 -44.67 -25.90
N GLU A 65 12.15 -45.91 -26.21
CA GLU A 65 11.31 -46.86 -26.95
C GLU A 65 10.03 -47.24 -26.18
N ASN A 66 9.94 -46.88 -24.89
CA ASN A 66 8.81 -47.21 -24.02
C ASN A 66 7.94 -45.97 -23.74
N GLU A 67 6.80 -45.89 -24.43
CA GLU A 67 5.87 -44.74 -24.37
C GLU A 67 5.32 -44.47 -22.95
N THR A 68 5.26 -45.49 -22.08
CA THR A 68 4.70 -45.41 -20.73
C THR A 68 5.55 -44.60 -19.73
N GLU A 69 6.87 -44.69 -19.80
CA GLU A 69 7.75 -43.87 -18.92
C GLU A 69 7.68 -42.41 -19.32
N LEU A 70 7.63 -42.13 -20.62
CA LEU A 70 7.51 -40.80 -21.17
C LEU A 70 6.18 -40.14 -20.75
N ASP A 71 5.06 -40.85 -20.85
CA ASP A 71 3.76 -40.32 -20.39
C ASP A 71 3.76 -40.05 -18.88
N THR A 72 4.45 -40.87 -18.09
CA THR A 72 4.60 -40.64 -16.64
C THR A 72 5.39 -39.37 -16.34
N VAL A 73 6.50 -39.15 -17.06
CA VAL A 73 7.32 -37.93 -16.94
C VAL A 73 6.51 -36.70 -17.37
N ILE A 74 5.79 -36.77 -18.49
CA ILE A 74 4.95 -35.69 -19.01
C ILE A 74 3.85 -35.33 -18.00
N ASN A 75 3.15 -36.33 -17.47
CA ASN A 75 2.09 -36.12 -16.48
C ASN A 75 2.64 -35.50 -15.18
N SER A 76 3.78 -35.98 -14.69
CA SER A 76 4.42 -35.43 -13.49
C SER A 76 4.83 -33.98 -13.70
N TYR A 77 5.40 -33.65 -14.86
CA TYR A 77 5.76 -32.28 -15.20
C TYR A 77 4.53 -31.37 -15.30
N HIS A 78 3.43 -31.87 -15.87
CA HIS A 78 2.18 -31.12 -15.96
C HIS A 78 1.58 -30.82 -14.57
N GLN A 79 1.60 -31.80 -13.66
CA GLN A 79 1.17 -31.58 -12.27
C GLN A 79 2.05 -30.53 -11.57
N LEU A 80 3.37 -30.60 -11.73
CA LEU A 80 4.28 -29.58 -11.17
C LEU A 80 4.00 -28.18 -11.71
N ILE A 81 3.67 -28.03 -12.99
CA ILE A 81 3.27 -26.73 -13.56
C ILE A 81 1.98 -26.23 -12.92
N LEU A 82 0.97 -27.09 -12.78
CA LEU A 82 -0.31 -26.70 -12.18
C LEU A 82 -0.15 -26.29 -10.72
N GLU A 83 0.61 -27.05 -9.94
CA GLU A 83 0.95 -26.70 -8.56
C GLU A 83 1.72 -25.38 -8.49
N SER A 84 2.69 -25.18 -9.38
CA SER A 84 3.43 -23.92 -9.45
C SER A 84 2.53 -22.73 -9.79
N GLN A 85 1.61 -22.88 -10.73
CA GLN A 85 0.63 -21.85 -11.07
C GLN A 85 -0.27 -21.49 -9.88
N ASP A 86 -0.77 -22.48 -9.14
CA ASP A 86 -1.58 -22.25 -7.93
C ASP A 86 -0.78 -21.50 -6.85
N LEU A 87 0.50 -21.84 -6.67
CA LEU A 87 1.39 -21.11 -5.75
C LEU A 87 1.62 -19.66 -6.19
N TYR A 88 1.83 -19.41 -7.49
CA TYR A 88 1.96 -18.06 -8.02
C TYR A 88 0.68 -17.24 -7.86
N ASP A 89 -0.49 -17.84 -8.08
CA ASP A 89 -1.77 -17.16 -7.91
C ASP A 89 -2.03 -16.80 -6.43
N LYS A 90 -1.68 -17.70 -5.50
CA LYS A 90 -1.70 -17.41 -4.06
C LYS A 90 -0.76 -16.27 -3.71
N LEU A 91 0.49 -16.31 -4.19
CA LEU A 91 1.46 -15.24 -3.96
C LEU A 91 0.96 -13.89 -4.51
N ALA A 92 0.39 -13.87 -5.71
CA ALA A 92 -0.17 -12.66 -6.31
C ALA A 92 -1.35 -12.11 -5.48
N LYS A 93 -2.19 -12.99 -4.93
CA LYS A 93 -3.29 -12.60 -4.03
C LYS A 93 -2.75 -12.01 -2.73
N ASP A 94 -1.74 -12.63 -2.13
CA ASP A 94 -1.13 -12.16 -0.89
C ASP A 94 -0.43 -10.81 -1.07
N CYS A 95 0.31 -10.64 -2.18
CA CYS A 95 0.90 -9.34 -2.54
C CYS A 95 -0.16 -8.23 -2.67
N ARG A 96 -1.30 -8.51 -3.31
CA ARG A 96 -2.40 -7.54 -3.43
C ARG A 96 -3.01 -7.20 -2.07
N ALA A 97 -3.21 -8.21 -1.22
CA ALA A 97 -3.73 -8.00 0.14
C ALA A 97 -2.77 -7.13 0.97
N GLN A 98 -1.46 -7.39 0.86
CA GLN A 98 -0.43 -6.61 1.54
C GLN A 98 -0.36 -5.17 1.02
N GLN A 99 -0.47 -4.97 -0.29
CA GLN A 99 -0.53 -3.63 -0.88
C GLN A 99 -1.72 -2.82 -0.33
N ASN A 100 -2.90 -3.42 -0.25
CA ASN A 100 -4.08 -2.75 0.31
C ASN A 100 -3.88 -2.35 1.78
N LEU A 101 -3.22 -3.20 2.58
CA LEU A 101 -2.87 -2.87 3.97
C LEU A 101 -1.88 -1.70 4.06
N TYR A 102 -0.89 -1.65 3.16
CA TYR A 102 0.03 -0.51 3.11
C TYR A 102 -0.67 0.79 2.74
N GLU A 103 -1.58 0.76 1.76
CA GLU A 103 -2.37 1.94 1.37
C GLU A 103 -3.23 2.46 2.54
N GLN A 104 -3.86 1.56 3.30
CA GLN A 104 -4.60 1.92 4.51
C GLN A 104 -3.70 2.54 5.58
N SER A 105 -2.56 1.91 5.87
CA SER A 105 -1.61 2.39 6.88
C SER A 105 -1.03 3.77 6.50
N ILE A 106 -0.76 4.01 5.21
CA ILE A 106 -0.34 5.33 4.72
C ILE A 106 -1.43 6.38 4.95
N SER A 107 -2.69 6.05 4.68
CA SER A 107 -3.82 6.96 4.90
C SER A 107 -3.98 7.32 6.38
N GLU A 108 -3.93 6.33 7.27
CA GLU A 108 -4.01 6.55 8.72
C GLU A 108 -2.84 7.40 9.23
N PHE A 109 -1.63 7.16 8.71
CA PHE A 109 -0.46 7.95 9.05
C PHE A 109 -0.60 9.41 8.62
N GLN A 110 -1.13 9.67 7.41
CA GLN A 110 -1.42 11.02 6.93
C GLN A 110 -2.44 11.75 7.81
N GLU A 111 -3.52 11.07 8.22
CA GLU A 111 -4.50 11.63 9.15
C GLU A 111 -3.85 11.97 10.50
N SER A 112 -3.01 11.07 11.02
CA SER A 112 -2.29 11.31 12.27
C SER A 112 -1.33 12.50 12.17
N VAL A 113 -0.64 12.68 11.04
CA VAL A 113 0.24 13.83 10.80
C VAL A 113 -0.57 15.13 10.76
N ASN A 114 -1.70 15.16 10.03
CA ASN A 114 -2.58 16.32 9.97
C ASN A 114 -3.15 16.69 11.36
N TYR A 115 -3.51 15.68 12.15
CA TYR A 115 -3.95 15.90 13.53
C TYR A 115 -2.82 16.50 14.39
N LEU A 116 -1.60 15.97 14.24
CA LEU A 116 -0.44 16.46 14.97
C LEU A 116 -0.13 17.92 14.61
N GLU A 117 -0.15 18.25 13.32
CA GLU A 117 0.04 19.61 12.81
C GLU A 117 -1.00 20.57 13.40
N THR A 118 -2.26 20.17 13.39
CA THR A 118 -3.34 20.97 13.98
C THR A 118 -3.14 21.17 15.49
N SER A 119 -2.69 20.13 16.20
CA SER A 119 -2.42 20.20 17.64
C SER A 119 -1.23 21.11 17.95
N VAL A 120 -0.18 21.07 17.13
CA VAL A 120 0.99 21.96 17.25
C VAL A 120 0.55 23.40 17.03
N ASN A 121 -0.20 23.70 15.97
CA ASN A 121 -0.71 25.04 15.68
C ASN A 121 -1.56 25.60 16.82
N ARG A 122 -2.44 24.77 17.41
CA ARG A 122 -3.24 25.16 18.59
C ARG A 122 -2.35 25.45 19.82
N THR A 123 -1.32 24.64 20.03
CA THR A 123 -0.39 24.83 21.14
C THR A 123 0.42 26.12 20.96
N GLU A 124 0.87 26.41 19.75
CA GLU A 124 1.56 27.65 19.41
C GLU A 124 0.67 28.87 19.67
N GLN A 125 -0.60 28.84 19.24
CA GLN A 125 -1.56 29.91 19.54
C GLN A 125 -1.77 30.09 21.04
N ALA A 126 -1.97 29.01 21.79
CA ALA A 126 -2.12 29.08 23.24
C ALA A 126 -0.87 29.64 23.94
N LEU A 127 0.32 29.33 23.44
CA LEU A 127 1.58 29.90 23.94
C LEU A 127 1.66 31.41 23.65
N LEU A 128 1.27 31.85 22.44
CA LEU A 128 1.22 33.28 22.10
C LEU A 128 0.23 34.03 23.00
N GLU A 129 -0.97 33.51 23.18
CA GLU A 129 -1.99 34.10 24.07
C GLU A 129 -1.51 34.17 25.52
N SER A 130 -0.90 33.10 26.03
CA SER A 130 -0.32 33.06 27.37
C SER A 130 0.79 34.10 27.53
N ASN A 131 1.67 34.24 26.52
CA ASN A 131 2.74 35.23 26.54
C ASN A 131 2.20 36.66 26.56
N THR A 132 1.18 36.97 25.73
CA THR A 132 0.53 38.29 25.76
C THR A 132 -0.15 38.59 27.10
N SER A 133 -0.77 37.59 27.72
CA SER A 133 -1.40 37.70 29.04
C SER A 133 -0.36 37.94 30.15
N LEU A 134 0.79 37.27 30.08
CA LEU A 134 1.92 37.49 30.99
C LEU A 134 2.50 38.90 30.84
N GLU A 135 2.65 39.40 29.62
CA GLU A 135 3.08 40.77 29.37
C GLU A 135 2.10 41.78 29.97
N ALA A 136 0.79 41.60 29.75
CA ALA A 136 -0.24 42.44 30.33
C ALA A 136 -0.22 42.44 31.87
N ALA A 137 -0.15 41.25 32.49
CA ALA A 137 -0.04 41.11 33.94
C ALA A 137 1.25 41.77 34.48
N SER A 138 2.37 41.64 33.77
CA SER A 138 3.63 42.29 34.15
C SER A 138 3.55 43.81 34.11
N SER A 139 2.87 44.36 33.09
CA SER A 139 2.62 45.80 32.93
C SER A 139 1.71 46.32 34.04
N GLU A 140 0.64 45.58 34.32
CA GLU A 140 -0.30 45.89 35.40
C GLU A 140 0.43 45.88 36.75
N LEU A 141 1.23 44.86 37.06
CA LEU A 141 2.05 44.81 38.27
C LEU A 141 3.03 45.99 38.39
N LYS A 142 3.69 46.39 37.29
CA LYS A 142 4.55 47.59 37.27
C LYS A 142 3.74 48.85 37.59
N SER A 143 2.56 48.99 37.00
CA SER A 143 1.67 50.13 37.25
C SER A 143 1.17 50.17 38.70
N TYR A 144 0.79 49.02 39.27
CA TYR A 144 0.41 48.89 40.69
C TYR A 144 1.57 49.23 41.62
N ARG A 145 2.78 48.72 41.35
CA ARG A 145 3.98 49.06 42.12
C ARG A 145 4.25 50.57 42.08
N LYS A 146 4.19 51.19 40.90
CA LYS A 146 4.35 52.65 40.75
C LYS A 146 3.26 53.40 41.53
N LYS A 147 1.99 53.03 41.38
CA LYS A 147 0.86 53.66 42.10
C LYS A 147 0.99 53.51 43.61
N ARG A 148 1.41 52.34 44.11
CA ARG A 148 1.67 52.09 45.53
C ARG A 148 2.84 52.92 46.06
N PHE A 149 3.92 53.03 45.30
CA PHE A 149 5.05 53.90 45.63
C PHE A 149 4.59 55.36 45.78
N TRP A 150 3.88 55.91 44.80
CA TRP A 150 3.36 57.28 44.87
C TRP A 150 2.33 57.49 46.00
N ARG A 151 1.47 56.51 46.26
CA ARG A 151 0.51 56.58 47.39
C ARG A 151 1.22 56.62 48.73
N ASN A 152 2.28 55.84 48.90
CA ASN A 152 3.07 55.82 50.13
C ASN A 152 3.93 57.09 50.28
N VAL A 153 4.46 57.64 49.18
CA VAL A 153 5.16 58.94 49.16
C VAL A 153 4.22 60.13 49.43
N GLY A 154 2.94 60.04 49.04
CA GLY A 154 1.93 61.05 49.38
C GLY A 154 1.44 60.96 50.83
N ALA A 155 1.40 59.77 51.41
CA ALA A 155 0.99 59.54 52.80
C ALA A 155 2.13 59.80 53.80
N VAL A 156 3.38 59.54 53.42
CA VAL A 156 4.57 59.95 54.16
C VAL A 156 4.93 61.34 53.65
N GLY A 157 4.37 62.38 54.28
CA GLY A 157 4.43 63.77 53.85
C GLY A 157 5.74 64.19 53.19
N ALA A 158 5.64 65.08 52.19
CA ALA A 158 6.67 65.51 51.24
C ALA A 158 8.06 65.95 51.78
N GLY A 159 8.33 65.86 53.09
CA GLY A 159 9.60 66.23 53.74
C GLY A 159 10.65 65.12 53.85
N THR A 160 10.32 63.82 53.79
CA THR A 160 11.30 62.75 54.10
C THR A 160 11.97 62.07 52.90
N VAL A 161 11.42 62.17 51.69
CA VAL A 161 11.96 61.44 50.52
C VAL A 161 13.16 62.15 49.87
N ILE A 162 13.25 63.47 49.98
CA ILE A 162 14.42 64.23 49.48
C ILE A 162 15.68 63.93 50.32
N GLY A 163 15.54 63.61 51.61
CA GLY A 163 16.67 63.27 52.49
C GLY A 163 17.40 61.98 52.10
N VAL A 164 16.70 61.00 51.54
CA VAL A 164 17.31 59.70 51.15
C VAL A 164 18.05 59.81 49.81
N LEU A 165 17.57 60.63 48.86
CA LEU A 165 18.25 60.84 47.58
C LEU A 165 19.49 61.75 47.70
N ILE A 166 19.49 62.72 48.63
CA ILE A 166 20.68 63.54 48.90
C ILE A 166 21.70 62.77 49.76
N GLY A 167 21.26 61.94 50.71
CA GLY A 167 22.16 61.14 51.56
C GLY A 167 23.01 60.10 50.81
N VAL A 168 22.51 59.56 49.69
CA VAL A 168 23.28 58.62 48.84
C VAL A 168 24.25 59.34 47.90
N LEU A 169 24.04 60.63 47.62
CA LEU A 169 24.89 61.42 46.70
C LEU A 169 26.05 62.14 47.42
N VAL A 170 25.99 62.29 48.74
CA VAL A 170 27.08 62.85 49.58
C VAL A 170 27.94 61.76 50.23
N ALA A 171 27.50 60.49 50.21
CA ALA A 171 28.23 59.35 50.76
C ALA A 171 29.09 58.59 49.71
N ASN A 172 29.31 59.18 48.53
CA ASN A 172 30.21 58.66 47.50
C ASN A 172 31.20 59.74 47.04
#